data_AF-A0A5K0WK78-F1
#
_entry.id   AF-A0A5K0WK78-F1
#
_cell.length_a   1.000
_cell.length_b   1.000
_cell.length_c   1.000
_cell.angle_alpha   90.00
_cell.angle_beta   90.00
_cell.angle_gamma   90.00
#
_symmetry.space_group_name_H-M   'P 1'
#
loop_
_entity.id
_entity.type
_entity.pdbx_description
1 polymer ?
#
loop_
_entity_poly.entity_id
_entity_poly.type
_entity_poly.pdbx_seq_one_letter_code
_entity_poly.pdbx_strand_id
1 'polypeptide(L)' 'MIGEVPGFIRLHKDSQVERLKGNERVPPSTDHHTTSVSSKDVLIDPETGLSAHLYLPPLSDNHHCRPLLPWWWLLQQ' A
#
# COMPACT_ATOMS: atom_id res chain seq x y z
N MET A 1 21.11 20.59 -2.73
CA MET A 1 19.94 20.66 -1.84
C MET A 1 19.19 21.97 -2.07
N ILE A 2 17.89 21.87 -2.39
CA ILE A 2 16.93 22.97 -2.55
C ILE A 2 16.08 23.11 -1.28
N GLY A 3 15.73 22.00 -0.65
CA GLY A 3 14.97 21.96 0.60
C GLY A 3 14.98 20.58 1.22
N GLU A 4 14.64 20.52 2.51
CA GLU A 4 14.53 19.27 3.25
C GLU A 4 13.37 19.30 4.25
N VAL A 5 12.79 18.13 4.49
CA VAL A 5 11.99 17.84 5.67
C VAL A 5 12.82 16.88 6.52
N PRO A 6 13.40 17.34 7.65
CA PRO A 6 14.34 16.55 8.44
C PRO A 6 13.80 15.16 8.77
N GLY A 7 14.56 14.13 8.40
CA GLY A 7 14.21 12.72 8.66
C GLY A 7 13.20 12.09 7.69
N PHE A 8 12.71 12.82 6.69
CA PHE A 8 11.73 12.29 5.72
C PHE A 8 12.22 12.35 4.28
N ILE A 9 12.45 13.56 3.76
CA ILE A 9 12.70 13.80 2.32
C ILE A 9 13.75 14.90 2.14
N ARG A 10 14.65 14.73 1.16
CA ARG A 10 15.57 15.77 0.68
C ARG A 10 15.37 16.01 -0.82
N LEU A 11 15.35 17.28 -1.21
CA LEU A 11 15.32 17.70 -2.60
C LEU A 11 16.69 18.24 -2.99
N HIS A 12 17.30 17.67 -4.02
CA HIS A 12 18.60 18.07 -4.55
C HIS A 12 18.46 19.08 -5.68
N LYS A 13 19.56 19.78 -6.01
CA LYS A 13 19.55 20.87 -7.01
C LYS A 13 19.43 20.36 -8.45
N ASP A 14 19.80 19.11 -8.66
CA ASP A 14 19.68 18.34 -9.90
C ASP A 14 18.30 17.67 -10.04
N SER A 15 17.29 18.16 -9.30
CA SER A 15 15.93 17.63 -9.27
C SER A 15 15.79 16.21 -8.72
N GLN A 16 16.84 15.63 -8.13
CA GLN A 16 16.72 14.35 -7.45
C GLN A 16 15.97 14.50 -6.12
N VAL A 17 15.08 13.55 -5.85
CA VAL A 17 14.37 13.43 -4.58
C VAL A 17 14.89 12.20 -3.86
N GLU A 18 15.39 12.40 -2.64
CA GLU A 18 15.87 11.33 -1.78
C GLU A 18 14.88 11.15 -0.63
N ARG A 19 14.31 9.94 -0.51
CA ARG A 19 13.47 9.57 0.63
C ARG A 19 14.31 8.86 1.68
N LEU A 20 14.44 9.51 2.83
CA LEU A 20 15.27 9.05 3.95
C LEU A 20 14.56 8.02 4.83
N LYS A 21 13.22 8.04 4.84
CA LYS A 21 12.40 7.13 5.63
C LYS A 21 11.39 6.40 4.75
N GLY A 22 11.57 5.09 4.62
CA GLY A 22 10.60 4.19 4.01
C GLY A 22 9.35 4.01 4.89
N ASN A 23 8.26 3.54 4.29
CA ASN A 23 7.14 3.02 5.07
C ASN A 23 7.44 1.59 5.49
N GLU A 24 6.99 1.22 6.69
CA GLU A 24 6.96 -0.19 7.08
C GLU A 24 6.02 -0.95 6.15
N ARG A 25 6.52 -2.02 5.53
CA ARG A 25 5.74 -2.89 4.66
C ARG A 25 5.34 -4.14 5.44
N VAL A 26 4.04 -4.35 5.57
CA VAL A 26 3.47 -5.55 6.18
C VAL A 26 3.15 -6.54 5.05
N PRO A 27 3.65 -7.78 5.09
CA PRO A 27 3.37 -8.75 4.04
C PRO A 27 1.88 -9.15 4.04
N PRO A 28 1.34 -9.58 2.88
CA PRO A 28 -0.02 -10.10 2.81
C PRO A 28 -0.15 -11.36 3.66
N SER A 29 -1.30 -11.52 4.32
CA SER A 29 -1.60 -12.66 5.18
C SER A 29 -2.99 -13.21 4.89
N THR A 30 -3.08 -14.53 4.76
CA THR A 30 -4.36 -15.26 4.64
C THR A 30 -4.82 -15.83 5.98
N ASP A 31 -4.04 -15.65 7.05
CA ASP A 31 -4.39 -16.18 8.36
C ASP A 31 -5.51 -15.34 9.01
N HIS A 32 -6.68 -15.96 9.02
CA HIS A 32 -7.89 -15.38 9.55
C HIS A 32 -7.94 -15.39 11.09
N HIS A 33 -7.16 -16.26 11.74
CA HIS A 33 -7.15 -16.43 13.19
C HIS A 33 -6.42 -15.29 13.91
N THR A 34 -5.34 -14.77 13.32
CA THR A 34 -4.54 -13.70 13.95
C THR A 34 -5.03 -12.30 13.60
N THR A 35 -5.56 -12.10 12.39
CA THR A 35 -5.71 -10.76 11.80
C THR A 35 -7.15 -10.35 11.54
N SER A 36 -8.11 -11.27 11.70
CA SER A 36 -9.56 -11.12 11.38
C SER A 36 -9.89 -10.71 9.94
N VAL A 37 -8.91 -10.27 9.14
CA VAL A 37 -9.02 -9.79 7.77
C VAL A 37 -7.88 -10.44 6.99
N SER A 38 -8.21 -11.06 5.85
CA SER A 38 -7.23 -11.59 4.91
C SER A 38 -6.77 -10.48 3.96
N SER A 39 -5.51 -10.50 3.54
CA SER A 39 -4.97 -9.52 2.61
C SER A 39 -4.09 -10.14 1.52
N LYS A 40 -4.05 -9.50 0.36
CA LYS A 40 -3.28 -9.96 -0.81
C LYS A 40 -2.85 -8.80 -1.70
N ASP A 41 -1.63 -8.89 -2.22
CA ASP A 41 -1.12 -7.97 -3.24
C ASP A 41 -1.41 -8.46 -4.65
N VAL A 42 -1.81 -7.54 -5.54
CA VAL A 42 -2.08 -7.82 -6.95
C VAL A 42 -1.41 -6.76 -7.82
N LEU A 43 -0.69 -7.20 -8.84
CA LEU A 43 -0.16 -6.34 -9.89
C LEU A 43 -1.29 -5.99 -10.88
N ILE A 44 -1.57 -4.70 -11.04
CA ILE A 44 -2.62 -4.19 -11.93
C ILE A 44 -2.03 -3.96 -13.33
N ASP A 45 -0.88 -3.29 -13.39
CA ASP A 45 -0.19 -3.01 -14.65
C ASP A 45 1.32 -3.23 -14.49
N PRO A 46 1.89 -4.24 -15.18
CA PRO A 46 3.31 -4.54 -15.11
C PRO A 46 4.21 -3.46 -15.76
N GLU A 47 3.72 -2.71 -16.75
CA GLU A 47 4.53 -1.72 -17.47
C GLU A 47 4.80 -0.49 -16.60
N THR A 48 3.82 -0.10 -15.78
CA THR A 48 3.92 1.03 -14.85
C THR A 48 4.30 0.59 -13.43
N GLY A 49 4.31 -0.71 -13.14
CA GLY A 49 4.50 -1.25 -11.79
C GLY A 49 3.31 -0.97 -10.86
N LEU A 50 2.15 -0.61 -11.40
CA LEU A 50 0.95 -0.31 -10.62
C LEU A 50 0.45 -1.59 -9.94
N SER A 51 0.26 -1.53 -8.63
CA SER A 51 -0.25 -2.63 -7.81
C SER A 51 -1.26 -2.13 -6.77
N ALA A 52 -2.04 -3.06 -6.21
CA ALA A 52 -2.95 -2.78 -5.12
C ALA A 52 -2.90 -3.88 -4.05
N HIS A 53 -3.03 -3.46 -2.79
CA HIS A 53 -3.19 -4.33 -1.63
C HIS A 53 -4.69 -4.47 -1.33
N LEU A 54 -5.23 -5.66 -1.51
CA LEU A 54 -6.64 -5.97 -1.27
C LEU A 54 -6.84 -6.49 0.15
N TYR A 55 -7.96 -6.10 0.77
CA TYR A 55 -8.38 -6.57 2.08
C TYR A 55 -9.73 -7.28 1.98
N LEU A 56 -9.81 -8.49 2.52
CA LEU A 56 -11.00 -9.32 2.57
C LEU A 56 -11.40 -9.57 4.04
N PRO A 57 -12.44 -8.87 4.54
CA PRO A 57 -13.02 -9.14 5.85
C PRO A 57 -13.63 -10.55 5.94
N PRO A 58 -13.90 -11.06 7.17
CA PRO A 58 -14.53 -12.35 7.38
C PRO A 58 -15.81 -12.47 6.55
N LEU A 59 -15.99 -13.62 5.91
CA LEU A 59 -17.25 -13.93 5.24
C LEU A 59 -18.25 -14.36 6.31
N SER A 60 -19.27 -13.53 6.55
CA SER A 60 -20.48 -13.98 7.23
C SER A 60 -21.24 -14.92 6.30
N ASP A 61 -21.92 -15.94 6.83
CA ASP A 61 -22.69 -16.95 6.06
C ASP A 61 -23.82 -16.36 5.17
N ASN A 62 -24.06 -15.05 5.27
CA ASN A 62 -24.95 -14.33 4.37
C ASN A 62 -24.18 -13.87 3.13
N HIS A 63 -24.46 -14.51 1.99
CA HIS A 63 -23.95 -14.21 0.64
C HIS A 63 -24.43 -12.85 0.09
N HIS A 64 -24.32 -11.76 0.85
CA HIS A 64 -24.58 -10.41 0.37
C HIS A 64 -23.32 -9.81 -0.28
N CYS A 65 -23.47 -9.27 -1.48
CA CYS A 65 -22.42 -8.49 -2.16
C CYS A 65 -22.04 -7.29 -1.29
N ARG A 66 -20.77 -7.23 -0.87
CA ARG A 66 -20.25 -6.07 -0.12
C ARG A 66 -19.83 -4.95 -1.09
N PRO A 67 -20.08 -3.67 -0.74
CA PRO A 67 -19.59 -2.56 -1.54
C PRO A 67 -18.07 -2.53 -1.56
N LEU A 68 -17.48 -2.35 -2.75
CA LEU A 68 -16.05 -2.11 -2.90
C LEU A 68 -15.75 -0.66 -2.54
N LEU A 69 -14.87 -0.46 -1.56
CA LEU A 69 -14.33 0.86 -1.24
C LEU A 69 -12.92 0.94 -1.82
N PRO A 70 -12.68 1.72 -2.90
CA PRO A 70 -11.33 2.00 -3.35
C PRO A 70 -10.67 2.91 -2.31
N TRP A 71 -9.69 2.36 -1.58
CA TRP A 71 -8.82 3.15 -0.70
C TRP A 71 -7.62 3.60 -1.53
N TRP A 72 -7.58 4.87 -1.94
CA TRP A 72 -6.42 5.44 -2.62
C TRP A 72 -5.31 5.70 -1.59
N TRP A 73 -4.62 4.64 -1.15
CA TRP A 73 -3.35 4.77 -0.45
C TRP A 73 -2.23 4.82 -1.48
N LEU A 74 -1.56 5.97 -1.53
CA LEU A 74 -0.44 6.24 -2.44
C LEU A 74 0.74 5.33 -2.09
N LEU A 75 0.86 4.21 -2.80
CA LEU A 75 2.00 3.29 -2.71
C LEU A 75 2.55 3.04 -4.12
N GLN A 76 3.23 4.05 -4.65
CA GLN A 76 4.36 3.84 -5.55
C GLN A 76 5.56 4.53 -4.93
N GLN A 77 6.41 3.73 -4.28
CA GLN A 77 7.84 3.99 -4.05
C GLN A 77 8.54 2.65 -3.92
#